data_AF-A0A915MWH3-F1
#
_entry.id   AF-A0A915MWH3-F1
#
_cell.length_a   1.000
_cell.length_b   1.000
_cell.length_c   1.000
_cell.angle_alpha   90.00
_cell.angle_beta   90.00
_cell.angle_gamma   90.00
#
_symmetry.space_group_name_H-M   'P 1'
#
loop_
_entity.id
_entity.type
_entity.pdbx_description
1 polymer ?
#
loop_
_entity_poly.entity_id
_entity_poly.type
_entity_poly.pdbx_seq_one_letter_code
_entity_poly.pdbx_strand_id
1 'polypeptide(L)'
;MIIVPNQGIVYNEEKAKKNEQEAKQKKLARLEENRRNKLKQNIQTDDTFTEKLVAQVIKNLQIRIKRVHLRYEDKFSNRGRPFATGVTLDSLNFQTTDENFQLTVQKEAVKIFYKLVSMNHLSIYSNAGSTLISDLLDKKEITKALCNSISTDTSRPEGYKYG
;
A
#
# COMPACT_ATOMS: atom_id res chain seq x y z
N MET A 1 -2.43 -1.55 -9.18
CA MET A 1 -1.56 -0.37 -9.07
C MET A 1 -0.43 -0.50 -10.07
N ILE A 2 -0.10 0.57 -10.78
CA ILE A 2 1.02 0.63 -11.73
C ILE A 2 2.07 1.58 -11.18
N ILE A 3 3.34 1.22 -11.31
CA ILE A 3 4.50 1.98 -10.86
C ILE A 3 5.40 2.17 -12.08
N VAL A 4 5.82 3.41 -12.33
CA VAL A 4 6.73 3.77 -13.41
C VAL A 4 7.93 4.53 -12.84
N PRO A 5 9.14 4.38 -13.41
CA PRO A 5 10.31 5.10 -12.94
C PRO A 5 10.15 6.62 -13.16
N ASN A 6 10.57 7.40 -12.16
CA ASN A 6 10.53 8.85 -12.19
C ASN A 6 11.91 9.42 -12.57
N GLN A 7 12.31 9.32 -13.84
CA GLN A 7 13.62 9.80 -14.32
C GLN A 7 13.58 11.20 -14.96
N GLY A 8 12.46 11.92 -14.89
CA GLY A 8 12.24 13.18 -15.60
C GLY A 8 12.44 14.47 -14.78
N ILE A 9 12.87 14.40 -13.52
CA ILE A 9 13.11 15.61 -12.73
C ILE A 9 14.55 16.07 -12.97
N VAL A 10 14.72 17.03 -13.88
CA VAL A 10 15.96 17.81 -13.98
C VAL A 10 16.18 18.49 -12.63
N TYR A 11 17.32 18.24 -12.00
CA TYR A 11 17.70 18.89 -10.74
C TYR A 11 17.73 20.41 -10.96
N ASN A 12 16.82 21.12 -10.32
CA ASN A 12 16.78 22.58 -10.32
C ASN A 12 17.23 23.06 -8.93
N GLU A 13 18.38 23.72 -8.86
CA GLU A 13 18.97 24.24 -7.62
C GLU A 13 18.03 25.17 -6.84
N GLU A 14 17.21 25.97 -7.54
CA GLU A 14 16.24 26.86 -6.90
C GLU A 14 15.12 26.06 -6.23
N LYS A 15 14.62 25.01 -6.90
CA LYS A 15 13.61 24.11 -6.35
C LYS A 15 14.16 23.31 -5.17
N ALA A 16 15.42 22.90 -5.22
CA ALA A 16 16.09 22.20 -4.13
C ALA A 16 16.24 23.10 -2.89
N LYS A 17 16.75 24.33 -3.06
CA LYS A 17 16.88 25.32 -1.97
C LYS A 17 15.52 25.72 -1.39
N LYS A 18 14.50 25.92 -2.23
CA LYS A 18 13.13 26.22 -1.79
C LYS A 18 12.54 25.06 -0.99
N ASN A 19 12.68 23.81 -1.48
CA ASN A 19 12.24 22.64 -0.74
C ASN A 19 12.99 22.47 0.59
N GLU A 20 14.29 22.79 0.63
CA GLU A 20 15.08 22.72 1.86
C GLU A 20 14.63 23.78 2.88
N GLN A 21 14.36 25.02 2.42
CA GLN A 21 13.82 26.09 3.25
C GLN A 21 12.42 25.76 3.76
N GLU A 22 11.53 25.28 2.90
CA GLU A 22 10.18 24.84 3.28
C GLU A 22 10.24 23.65 4.25
N ALA A 23 11.16 22.71 4.07
CA ALA A 23 11.36 21.60 5.00
C ALA A 23 11.85 22.09 6.38
N LYS A 24 12.80 23.04 6.41
CA LYS A 24 13.29 23.67 7.66
C LYS A 24 12.18 24.45 8.36
N GLN A 25 11.41 25.26 7.64
CA GLN A 25 10.28 26.01 8.20
C GLN A 25 9.17 25.08 8.71
N LYS A 26 8.83 24.03 7.96
CA LYS A 26 7.84 23.03 8.39
C LYS A 26 8.30 22.27 9.63
N LYS A 27 9.60 21.99 9.74
CA LYS A 27 10.17 21.36 10.94
C LYS A 27 10.12 22.30 12.15
N LEU A 28 10.41 23.58 11.97
CA LEU A 28 10.28 24.61 13.02
C LEU A 28 8.83 24.77 13.47
N ALA A 29 7.88 24.90 12.53
CA ALA A 29 6.46 25.02 12.82
C ALA A 29 5.93 23.82 13.61
N ARG A 30 6.32 22.60 13.23
CA ARG A 30 5.99 21.38 13.99
C ARG A 30 6.57 21.39 15.41
N LEU A 31 7.78 21.92 15.59
CA LEU A 31 8.42 21.99 16.89
C LEU A 31 7.70 23.00 17.81
N GLU A 32 7.31 24.15 17.27
CA GLU A 32 6.54 25.17 17.99
C GLU A 32 5.13 24.67 18.35
N GLU A 33 4.45 24.00 17.42
CA GLU A 33 3.16 23.37 17.66
C GLU A 33 3.25 22.31 18.75
N ASN A 34 4.26 21.43 18.69
CA ASN A 34 4.53 20.44 19.73
C ASN A 34 4.84 21.09 21.08
N ARG A 35 5.58 22.19 21.12
CA ARG A 35 5.86 22.94 22.36
C ARG A 35 4.58 23.55 22.94
N ARG A 36 3.70 24.10 22.08
CA ARG A 36 2.40 24.66 22.49
C ARG A 36 1.44 23.57 22.96
N ASN A 37 1.43 22.42 22.29
CA ASN A 37 0.62 21.27 22.67
C ASN A 37 1.11 20.63 23.97
N LYS A 38 2.42 20.52 24.21
CA LYS A 38 2.96 20.08 25.51
C LYS A 38 2.57 20.99 26.67
N LEU A 39 2.51 22.31 26.46
CA LEU A 39 1.99 23.24 27.46
C LEU A 39 0.48 23.05 27.73
N LYS A 40 -0.29 22.66 26.72
CA LYS A 40 -1.74 22.37 26.82
C LYS A 40 -2.05 20.96 27.32
N GLN A 41 -1.16 19.99 27.11
CA GLN A 41 -1.34 18.59 27.52
C GLN A 41 -1.39 18.39 29.03
N ASN A 42 -0.87 19.33 29.83
CA ASN A 42 -1.09 19.33 31.28
C ASN A 42 -2.58 19.49 31.69
N ILE A 43 -3.49 19.72 30.73
CA ILE A 43 -4.94 19.91 30.95
C ILE A 43 -5.79 18.82 30.24
N GLN A 44 -5.23 17.96 29.38
CA GLN A 44 -6.02 17.09 28.50
C GLN A 44 -6.10 15.62 28.96
N THR A 45 -7.31 15.21 29.34
CA THR A 45 -7.74 13.84 29.65
C THR A 45 -8.26 13.05 28.43
N ASP A 46 -8.21 13.63 27.22
CA ASP A 46 -8.84 13.06 26.01
C ASP A 46 -7.96 12.04 25.25
N ASP A 47 -6.64 12.07 25.41
CA ASP A 47 -5.71 11.19 24.68
C ASP A 47 -5.95 9.71 25.05
N THR A 48 -6.24 9.40 26.32
CA THR A 48 -6.47 8.01 26.78
C THR A 48 -7.74 7.37 26.20
N PHE A 49 -8.78 8.15 25.94
CA PHE A 49 -10.03 7.62 25.38
C PHE A 49 -9.89 7.30 23.88
N THR A 50 -9.25 8.20 23.13
CA THR A 50 -9.02 8.02 21.70
C THR A 50 -8.09 6.84 21.42
N GLU A 51 -7.03 6.66 22.22
CA GLU A 51 -6.15 5.50 22.14
C GLU A 51 -6.89 4.18 22.37
N LYS A 52 -7.74 4.12 23.41
CA LYS A 52 -8.57 2.93 23.69
C LYS A 52 -9.53 2.61 22.54
N LEU A 53 -10.13 3.63 21.95
CA LEU A 53 -11.03 3.47 20.80
C LEU A 53 -10.27 2.91 19.58
N VAL A 54 -9.11 3.49 19.24
CA VAL A 54 -8.27 3.02 18.12
C VAL A 54 -7.81 1.58 18.36
N ALA A 55 -7.38 1.26 19.58
CA ALA A 55 -6.99 -0.11 19.94
C ALA A 55 -8.16 -1.08 19.76
N GLN A 56 -9.37 -0.71 20.21
CA GLN A 56 -10.58 -1.54 20.06
C GLN A 56 -10.93 -1.78 18.59
N VAL A 57 -10.77 -0.76 17.74
CA VAL A 57 -10.98 -0.86 16.29
C VAL A 57 -9.97 -1.81 15.68
N ILE A 58 -8.66 -1.60 15.92
CA ILE A 58 -7.59 -2.46 15.37
C ILE A 58 -7.78 -3.92 15.83
N LYS A 59 -8.17 -4.13 17.09
CA LYS A 59 -8.38 -5.46 17.66
C LYS A 59 -9.42 -6.26 16.90
N ASN A 60 -10.54 -5.65 16.53
CA ASN A 60 -11.66 -6.33 15.86
C ASN A 60 -11.70 -6.13 14.34
N LEU A 61 -10.72 -5.39 13.80
CA LEU A 61 -10.61 -5.14 12.38
C LEU A 61 -10.43 -6.45 11.60
N GLN A 62 -11.38 -6.72 10.71
CA GLN A 62 -11.32 -7.77 9.71
C GLN A 62 -11.30 -7.14 8.32
N ILE A 63 -10.31 -7.49 7.51
CA ILE A 63 -10.11 -6.94 6.16
C ILE A 63 -10.04 -8.09 5.18
N ARG A 64 -10.72 -7.92 4.04
CA ARG A 64 -10.59 -8.79 2.87
C ARG A 64 -10.28 -7.92 1.66
N ILE A 65 -9.08 -8.07 1.12
CA ILE A 65 -8.66 -7.41 -0.11
C ILE A 65 -8.70 -8.47 -1.21
N LYS A 66 -9.33 -8.13 -2.34
CA LYS A 66 -9.39 -9.01 -3.51
C LYS A 66 -8.72 -8.34 -4.71
N ARG A 67 -8.26 -9.16 -5.65
CA ARG A 67 -7.71 -8.75 -6.95
C ARG A 67 -6.59 -7.72 -6.80
N VAL A 68 -5.58 -8.06 -6.00
CA VAL A 68 -4.39 -7.23 -5.82
C VAL A 68 -3.44 -7.46 -6.98
N HIS A 69 -3.03 -6.37 -7.63
CA HIS A 69 -2.03 -6.40 -8.68
C HIS A 69 -1.10 -5.20 -8.52
N LEU A 70 0.17 -5.45 -8.22
CA LEU A 70 1.24 -4.47 -8.27
C LEU A 70 2.06 -4.71 -9.53
N ARG A 71 2.11 -3.73 -10.44
CA ARG A 71 2.82 -3.84 -11.71
C ARG A 71 3.82 -2.70 -11.83
N TYR A 72 5.08 -3.05 -11.99
CA TYR A 72 6.15 -2.12 -12.34
C TYR A 72 6.38 -2.16 -13.85
N GLU A 73 6.40 -0.99 -14.48
CA GLU A 73 6.59 -0.83 -15.91
C GLU A 73 7.76 0.09 -16.18
N ASP A 74 8.66 -0.35 -17.05
CA ASP A 74 9.86 0.41 -17.40
C ASP A 74 10.09 0.40 -18.91
N LYS A 75 10.03 1.62 -19.48
CA LYS A 75 10.36 1.93 -20.88
C LYS A 75 11.65 2.72 -21.04
N PHE A 76 12.30 3.07 -19.94
CA PHE A 76 13.45 3.98 -19.94
C PHE A 76 14.76 3.23 -19.85
N SER A 77 14.84 2.20 -19.01
CA SER A 77 16.08 1.44 -18.83
C SER A 77 16.49 0.65 -20.07
N ASN A 78 15.52 0.18 -20.86
CA ASN A 78 15.77 -0.44 -22.16
C ASN A 78 14.77 0.07 -23.21
N ARG A 79 15.15 1.17 -23.88
CA ARG A 79 14.29 1.86 -24.86
C ARG A 79 13.84 1.00 -26.03
N GLY A 80 14.62 -0.03 -26.39
CA GLY A 80 14.28 -0.96 -27.47
C GLY A 80 13.43 -2.15 -27.03
N ARG A 81 13.29 -2.38 -25.71
CA ARG A 81 12.55 -3.52 -25.16
C ARG A 81 11.99 -3.18 -23.79
N PRO A 82 10.86 -2.44 -23.73
CA PRO A 82 10.16 -2.18 -22.49
C PRO A 82 9.82 -3.48 -21.77
N PHE A 83 9.83 -3.46 -20.44
CA PHE A 83 9.47 -4.62 -19.65
C PHE A 83 8.49 -4.26 -18.55
N ALA A 84 7.77 -5.28 -18.09
CA ALA A 84 6.89 -5.16 -16.95
C ALA A 84 7.08 -6.35 -16.02
N THR A 85 7.26 -6.07 -14.74
CA THR A 85 7.32 -7.08 -13.69
C THR A 85 6.22 -6.79 -12.69
N GLY A 86 5.68 -7.81 -12.04
CA GLY A 86 4.58 -7.58 -11.13
C GLY A 86 4.32 -8.74 -10.19
N VAL A 87 3.54 -8.41 -9.17
CA VAL A 87 3.04 -9.34 -8.16
C VAL A 87 1.52 -9.28 -8.22
N THR A 88 0.90 -10.45 -8.28
CA THR A 88 -0.56 -10.62 -8.27
C THR A 88 -0.95 -11.46 -7.08
N LEU A 89 -2.09 -11.14 -6.49
CA LEU A 89 -2.69 -11.89 -5.40
C LEU A 89 -4.21 -11.85 -5.55
N ASP A 90 -4.85 -13.02 -5.60
CA ASP A 90 -6.31 -13.09 -5.76
C ASP A 90 -7.01 -12.56 -4.51
N SER A 91 -6.61 -13.03 -3.32
CA SER A 91 -7.15 -12.49 -2.07
C SER A 91 -6.16 -12.49 -0.92
N LEU A 92 -6.27 -11.44 -0.09
CA LEU A 92 -5.61 -11.26 1.20
C LEU A 92 -6.69 -11.08 2.26
N ASN A 93 -6.75 -11.98 3.24
CA ASN A 93 -7.68 -11.88 4.36
C ASN A 93 -6.90 -11.67 5.64
N PHE A 94 -7.32 -10.69 6.43
CA PHE A 94 -6.79 -10.37 7.74
C PHE A 94 -7.95 -10.45 8.72
N GLN A 95 -7.91 -11.42 9.63
CA GLN A 95 -9.03 -11.67 10.55
C GLN A 95 -8.53 -11.89 11.97
N THR A 96 -9.33 -11.48 12.94
CA THR A 96 -9.06 -11.76 14.35
C THR A 96 -9.49 -13.17 14.70
N THR A 97 -8.59 -13.90 15.35
CA THR A 97 -8.85 -15.26 15.84
C THR A 97 -8.59 -15.38 17.33
N ASP A 98 -9.05 -16.48 17.91
CA ASP A 98 -8.62 -16.96 19.22
C ASP A 98 -7.33 -17.80 19.11
N GLU A 99 -6.92 -18.38 20.24
CA GLU A 99 -5.77 -19.28 20.39
C GLU A 99 -5.90 -20.56 19.56
N ASN A 100 -7.12 -20.96 19.20
CA ASN A 100 -7.43 -22.15 18.42
C ASN A 100 -7.67 -21.83 16.93
N PHE A 101 -7.24 -20.64 16.48
CA PHE A 101 -7.42 -20.13 15.12
C PHE A 101 -8.88 -20.04 14.66
N GLN A 102 -9.83 -19.98 15.60
CA GLN A 102 -11.24 -19.77 15.28
C GLN A 102 -11.54 -18.28 15.19
N LEU A 103 -12.33 -17.91 14.18
CA LEU A 103 -12.73 -16.52 13.96
C LEU A 103 -13.57 -16.03 15.15
N THR A 104 -13.10 -14.96 15.80
CA THR A 104 -13.78 -14.42 16.97
C THR A 104 -13.73 -12.89 17.01
N VAL A 105 -14.75 -12.30 17.63
CA VAL A 105 -14.78 -10.88 17.98
C VAL A 105 -14.39 -10.76 19.43
N GLN A 106 -13.29 -10.06 19.67
CA GLN A 106 -12.74 -9.87 21.00
C GLN A 106 -13.55 -8.78 21.73
N LYS A 107 -14.45 -9.22 22.61
CA LYS A 107 -15.30 -8.33 23.42
C LYS A 107 -14.61 -7.85 24.70
N GLU A 108 -13.73 -8.68 25.26
CA GLU A 108 -13.04 -8.39 26.52
C GLU A 108 -11.66 -7.77 26.30
N ALA A 109 -11.13 -7.12 27.34
CA ALA A 109 -9.79 -6.53 27.35
C ALA A 109 -8.70 -7.61 27.49
N VAL A 110 -8.61 -8.50 26.50
CA VAL A 110 -7.56 -9.53 26.43
C VAL A 110 -6.21 -8.88 26.11
N LYS A 111 -5.18 -9.26 26.87
CA LYS A 111 -3.79 -8.75 26.74
C LYS A 111 -3.13 -9.17 25.43
N ILE A 112 -3.54 -10.30 24.86
CA ILE A 112 -3.02 -10.86 23.62
C ILE A 112 -4.23 -11.16 22.72
N PHE A 113 -4.11 -10.85 21.43
CA PHE A 113 -5.09 -11.22 20.40
C PHE A 113 -4.35 -11.72 19.16
N TYR A 114 -4.95 -12.67 18.45
CA TYR A 114 -4.34 -13.29 17.28
C TYR A 114 -4.92 -12.70 16.01
N LYS A 115 -4.04 -12.49 15.02
CA LYS A 115 -4.41 -12.05 13.68
C LYS A 115 -3.98 -13.11 12.68
N LEU A 116 -4.96 -13.75 12.06
CA LEU A 116 -4.74 -14.72 11.00
C LEU A 116 -4.70 -13.99 9.66
N VAL A 117 -3.59 -14.18 8.93
CA VAL A 117 -3.42 -13.66 7.57
C VAL A 117 -3.43 -14.84 6.60
N SER A 118 -4.38 -14.85 5.67
CA SER A 118 -4.44 -15.85 4.59
C SER A 118 -4.32 -15.18 3.23
N MET A 119 -3.59 -15.84 2.34
CA MET A 119 -3.31 -15.37 0.98
C MET A 119 -3.61 -16.47 -0.03
N ASN A 120 -4.36 -16.13 -1.08
CA ASN A 120 -4.67 -17.05 -2.17
C ASN A 120 -4.06 -16.54 -3.49
N HIS A 121 -3.44 -17.44 -4.24
CA HIS A 121 -2.87 -17.19 -5.58
C HIS A 121 -1.87 -16.03 -5.61
N LEU A 122 -0.88 -16.07 -4.72
CA LEU A 122 0.27 -15.19 -4.82
C LEU A 122 1.12 -15.64 -6.01
N SER A 123 1.39 -14.73 -6.94
CA SER A 123 2.24 -15.01 -8.09
C SER A 123 3.07 -13.80 -8.46
N ILE A 124 4.26 -14.06 -8.98
CA ILE A 124 5.19 -13.04 -9.45
C ILE A 124 5.45 -13.31 -10.93
N TYR A 125 5.52 -12.28 -11.76
CA TYR A 125 5.83 -12.43 -13.18
C TYR A 125 6.83 -11.39 -13.66
N SER A 126 7.54 -11.72 -14.74
CA SER A 126 8.42 -10.79 -15.44
C SER A 126 8.30 -10.95 -16.95
N ASN A 127 7.75 -9.93 -17.60
CA ASN A 127 7.45 -9.92 -19.02
C ASN A 127 8.39 -8.93 -19.74
N ALA A 128 9.32 -9.46 -20.54
CA ALA A 128 10.20 -8.65 -21.38
C ALA A 128 9.56 -8.39 -22.76
N GLY A 129 9.62 -7.15 -23.25
CA GLY A 129 8.93 -6.74 -24.49
C GLY A 129 7.42 -6.59 -24.30
N SER A 130 6.98 -6.22 -23.09
CA SER A 130 5.54 -6.07 -22.79
C SER A 130 5.00 -4.76 -23.34
N THR A 131 3.75 -4.79 -23.82
CA THR A 131 2.95 -3.57 -23.92
C THR A 131 2.73 -2.99 -22.52
N LEU A 132 2.71 -1.66 -22.43
CA LEU A 132 2.60 -0.97 -21.15
C LEU A 132 1.14 -0.57 -20.92
N ILE A 133 0.59 -1.01 -19.81
CA ILE A 133 -0.76 -0.65 -19.38
C ILE A 133 -0.78 0.84 -19.00
N SER A 134 0.35 1.43 -18.59
CA SER A 134 0.48 2.87 -18.32
C SER A 134 0.20 3.76 -19.52
N ASP A 135 0.35 3.24 -20.74
CA ASP A 135 0.15 4.02 -21.97
C ASP A 135 -1.34 4.07 -22.38
N LEU A 136 -2.23 3.33 -21.70
CA LEU A 136 -3.68 3.42 -21.90
C LEU A 136 -4.21 4.77 -21.36
N LEU A 137 -5.17 5.36 -22.08
CA LEU A 137 -5.73 6.66 -21.73
C LEU A 137 -6.92 6.56 -20.75
N ASP A 138 -7.68 5.47 -20.80
CA ASP A 138 -8.86 5.28 -19.95
C ASP A 138 -8.54 4.48 -18.68
N LYS A 139 -8.90 5.06 -17.53
CA LYS A 139 -8.77 4.44 -16.21
C LYS A 139 -9.58 3.14 -16.10
N LYS A 140 -10.72 3.02 -16.79
CA LYS A 140 -11.53 1.79 -16.78
C LYS A 140 -10.81 0.66 -17.51
N GLU A 141 -10.20 0.98 -18.66
CA GLU A 141 -9.40 0.01 -19.43
C GLU A 141 -8.16 -0.43 -18.65
N ILE A 142 -7.45 0.50 -18.00
CA ILE A 142 -6.33 0.18 -17.10
C ILE A 142 -6.77 -0.79 -16.01
N THR A 143 -7.89 -0.50 -15.34
CA THR A 143 -8.39 -1.34 -14.24
C THR A 143 -8.78 -2.72 -14.74
N LYS A 144 -9.43 -2.80 -15.90
CA LYS A 144 -9.81 -4.06 -16.54
C LYS A 144 -8.57 -4.89 -16.94
N ALA A 145 -7.59 -4.25 -17.58
CA ALA A 145 -6.33 -4.90 -17.97
C ALA A 145 -5.57 -5.44 -16.75
N LEU A 146 -5.49 -4.66 -15.66
CA LEU A 146 -4.88 -5.11 -14.40
C LEU A 146 -5.66 -6.25 -13.76
N CYS A 147 -6.99 -6.23 -13.81
CA CYS A 147 -7.82 -7.27 -13.25
C CYS A 147 -7.75 -8.59 -14.03
N ASN A 148 -7.62 -8.52 -15.36
CA ASN A 148 -7.52 -9.70 -16.23
C ASN A 148 -6.13 -10.36 -16.18
N SER A 149 -5.13 -9.65 -15.69
CA SER A 149 -3.74 -10.12 -15.56
C SER A 149 -3.41 -10.69 -14.18
N ILE A 150 -4.42 -10.90 -13.34
CA ILE A 150 -4.28 -11.58 -12.05
C ILE A 150 -4.50 -13.08 -12.26
N SER A 151 -3.56 -13.89 -11.80
CA SER A 151 -3.74 -15.34 -11.76
C SER A 151 -4.79 -15.71 -10.72
N THR A 152 -5.73 -16.59 -11.09
CA THR A 152 -6.78 -17.12 -10.20
C THR A 152 -6.76 -18.64 -10.24
N ASP A 153 -7.53 -19.31 -9.37
CA ASP A 153 -7.71 -20.78 -9.36
C ASP A 153 -8.03 -21.37 -10.74
N THR A 154 -8.74 -20.61 -11.57
CA THR A 154 -9.36 -21.09 -12.82
C THR A 154 -8.69 -20.55 -14.08
N SER A 155 -7.76 -19.59 -13.95
CA SER A 155 -7.14 -18.96 -15.12
C SER A 155 -5.76 -18.41 -14.83
N ARG A 156 -4.83 -18.72 -15.75
CA ARG A 156 -3.51 -18.12 -15.81
C ARG A 156 -3.48 -17.18 -17.03
N PRO A 157 -3.28 -15.87 -16.84
CA PRO A 157 -3.29 -14.91 -17.93
C PRO A 157 -2.26 -15.22 -19.02
N GLU A 158 -2.69 -15.21 -20.28
CA GLU A 158 -1.80 -15.42 -21.42
C GLU A 158 -0.78 -14.28 -21.57
N GLY A 159 0.45 -14.62 -21.98
CA GLY A 159 1.53 -13.66 -22.16
C GLY A 159 2.27 -13.26 -20.86
N TYR A 160 1.92 -13.87 -19.72
CA TYR A 160 2.60 -13.67 -18.45
C TYR A 160 3.54 -14.82 -18.12
N LYS A 161 4.82 -14.50 -17.89
CA LYS A 161 5.82 -15.46 -17.43
C LYS A 161 5.85 -15.44 -15.91
N TYR A 162 4.93 -16.18 -15.31
CA TYR A 162 4.90 -16.39 -13.87
C TYR A 162 6.06 -17.30 -13.46
N GLY A 163 6.79 -16.89 -12.42
CA GLY A 163 7.77 -17.72 -11.72
C GLY A 163 7.15 -18.69 -10.74
#